data_AF-A0A522AJ93-F1
#
_entry.id   AF-A0A522AJ93-F1
#
_cell.length_a   1.000
_cell.length_b   1.000
_cell.length_c   1.000
_cell.angle_alpha   90.00
_cell.angle_beta   90.00
_cell.angle_gamma   90.00
#
_symmetry.space_group_name_H-M   'P 1'
#
loop_
_entity.id
_entity.type
_entity.pdbx_description
1 polymer ?
#
loop_
_entity_poly.entity_id
_entity_poly.type
_entity_poly.pdbx_seq_one_letter_code
_entity_poly.pdbx_strand_id
1 'polypeptide(L)'
;MEMDPDSPLDHLWKEYSQAFKDFDDLTLARWLAQTLGQLEGKAWRQSHPLVLAYRLGAQLGHDRQIWLQRLATPPAAYAESPCCRAPVLPLLTRDVRESGLICQHCNDVLVPFEELPVEFRSDLENWAADYAPIHAVAHWDDRRRKGAGDYDRAFENAAQQAEGLLATAGKVLAPKLLSLYPAVVWEDQDECLEVRPEDVEL
;
A
#
# COMPACT_ATOMS: atom_id res chain seq x y z
N MET A 1 -9.49 -11.17 -7.61
CA MET A 1 -8.77 -12.32 -8.21
C MET A 1 -8.40 -13.23 -7.06
N GLU A 2 -8.87 -14.47 -7.01
CA GLU A 2 -8.33 -15.45 -6.06
C GLU A 2 -6.85 -15.60 -6.38
N MET A 3 -5.98 -15.24 -5.44
CA MET A 3 -4.55 -15.55 -5.55
C MET A 3 -4.44 -17.07 -5.47
N ASP A 4 -4.07 -17.72 -6.58
CA ASP A 4 -3.72 -19.13 -6.60
C ASP A 4 -2.52 -19.34 -5.65
N PRO A 5 -2.68 -20.01 -4.50
CA PRO A 5 -1.69 -20.04 -3.42
C PRO A 5 -0.35 -20.70 -3.76
N ASP A 6 -0.21 -21.22 -4.99
CA ASP A 6 1.00 -21.80 -5.56
C ASP A 6 1.45 -21.09 -6.86
N SER A 7 1.09 -19.81 -7.05
CA SER A 7 1.61 -19.03 -8.16
C SER A 7 3.15 -18.89 -8.07
N PRO A 8 3.87 -18.76 -9.21
CA PRO A 8 5.31 -18.47 -9.19
C PRO A 8 5.68 -17.23 -8.37
N LEU A 9 4.78 -16.25 -8.31
CA LEU A 9 4.92 -15.04 -7.52
C LEU A 9 4.88 -15.34 -6.01
N ASP A 10 3.97 -16.20 -5.56
CA ASP A 10 3.89 -16.62 -4.16
C ASP A 10 5.13 -17.40 -3.73
N HIS A 11 5.68 -18.24 -4.62
CA HIS A 11 6.96 -18.91 -4.37
C HIS A 11 8.11 -17.92 -4.21
N LEU A 12 8.17 -16.90 -5.06
CA LEU A 12 9.17 -15.85 -4.97
C LEU A 12 9.06 -15.06 -3.64
N TRP A 13 7.83 -14.71 -3.24
CA TRP A 13 7.59 -14.07 -1.95
C TRP A 13 7.98 -14.96 -0.76
N LYS A 14 7.67 -16.26 -0.82
CA LYS A 14 8.11 -17.25 0.18
C LYS A 14 9.64 -17.30 0.26
N GLU A 15 10.35 -17.25 -0.87
CA GLU A 15 11.81 -17.20 -0.93
C GLU A 15 12.36 -15.91 -0.29
N TYR A 16 11.85 -14.75 -0.69
CA TYR A 16 12.28 -13.46 -0.13
C TYR A 16 12.02 -13.35 1.38
N SER A 17 10.94 -13.96 1.88
CA SER A 17 10.65 -14.01 3.32
C SER A 17 11.64 -14.87 4.12
N GLN A 18 12.42 -15.75 3.48
CA GLN A 18 13.29 -16.71 4.17
C GLN A 18 14.32 -16.01 5.05
N ALA A 19 14.86 -14.86 4.62
CA ALA A 19 15.81 -14.09 5.42
C ALA A 19 15.25 -13.70 6.81
N PHE A 20 13.94 -13.48 6.93
CA PHE A 20 13.28 -13.15 8.20
C PHE A 20 12.83 -14.38 8.98
N LYS A 21 12.61 -15.52 8.32
CA LYS A 21 12.28 -16.79 9.00
C LYS A 21 13.42 -17.29 9.87
N ASP A 22 14.66 -16.98 9.49
CA ASP A 22 15.85 -17.35 10.26
C ASP A 22 16.06 -16.47 11.51
N PHE A 23 15.34 -15.35 11.63
CA PHE A 23 15.39 -14.50 12.83
C PHE A 23 14.59 -15.12 13.97
N ASP A 24 15.15 -15.12 15.18
CA ASP A 24 14.37 -15.32 16.40
C ASP A 24 13.40 -14.14 16.64
N ASP A 25 12.41 -14.34 17.53
CA ASP A 25 11.35 -13.35 17.77
C ASP A 25 11.93 -11.99 18.23
N LEU A 26 12.99 -12.01 19.05
CA LEU A 26 13.61 -10.80 19.58
C LEU A 26 14.36 -10.02 18.49
N THR A 27 15.07 -10.72 17.62
CA THR A 27 15.81 -10.16 16.49
C THR A 27 14.83 -9.56 15.48
N LEU A 28 13.75 -10.28 15.15
CA LEU A 28 12.68 -9.77 14.31
C LEU A 28 12.00 -8.53 14.93
N ALA A 29 11.68 -8.57 16.22
CA ALA A 29 11.08 -7.44 16.93
C ALA A 29 11.96 -6.18 16.88
N ARG A 30 13.26 -6.33 17.14
CA ARG A 30 14.23 -5.22 17.08
C ARG A 30 14.38 -4.68 15.68
N TRP A 31 14.47 -5.55 14.68
CA TRP A 31 14.60 -5.14 13.28
C TRP A 31 13.36 -4.38 12.80
N LEU A 32 12.16 -4.84 13.15
CA LEU A 32 10.91 -4.15 12.83
C LEU A 32 10.83 -2.78 13.51
N ALA A 33 11.16 -2.70 14.81
CA ALA A 33 11.14 -1.44 15.55
C ALA A 33 12.16 -0.43 14.99
N GLN A 34 13.39 -0.88 14.68
CA GLN A 34 14.43 -0.04 14.10
C GLN A 34 14.05 0.46 12.71
N THR A 35 13.51 -0.42 11.87
CA THR A 35 13.10 -0.07 10.50
C THR A 35 11.94 0.94 10.52
N LEU A 36 10.96 0.80 11.41
CA LEU A 36 9.92 1.82 11.59
C LEU A 36 10.52 3.20 11.89
N GLY A 37 11.52 3.27 12.77
CA GLY A 37 12.23 4.53 13.05
C GLY A 37 12.95 5.12 11.83
N GLN A 38 13.33 4.31 10.84
CA GLN A 38 13.89 4.81 9.57
C GLN A 38 12.81 5.32 8.60
N LEU A 39 11.59 4.80 8.70
CA LEU A 39 10.47 5.20 7.85
C LEU A 39 9.83 6.52 8.32
N GLU A 40 10.01 6.89 9.58
CA GLU A 40 9.40 8.06 10.21
C GLU A 40 9.65 9.37 9.41
N GLY A 41 8.61 10.20 9.34
CA GLY A 41 8.62 11.54 8.75
C GLY A 41 8.47 11.58 7.23
N LYS A 42 8.19 10.45 6.57
CA LYS A 42 8.15 10.36 5.10
C LYS A 42 6.94 9.58 4.57
N ALA A 43 6.52 9.98 3.38
CA ALA A 43 5.63 9.20 2.52
C ALA A 43 6.49 8.32 1.61
N TRP A 44 6.29 7.00 1.67
CA TRP A 44 7.10 6.02 0.96
C TRP A 44 6.31 5.34 -0.14
N ARG A 45 6.96 5.17 -1.29
CA ARG A 45 6.48 4.23 -2.31
C ARG A 45 6.39 2.83 -1.73
N GLN A 46 5.31 2.13 -2.05
CA GLN A 46 5.18 0.72 -1.70
C GLN A 46 6.29 -0.12 -2.33
N SER A 47 6.69 0.20 -3.56
CA SER A 47 7.79 -0.46 -4.28
C SER A 47 9.18 -0.22 -3.66
N HIS A 48 9.34 0.71 -2.70
CA HIS A 48 10.66 1.03 -2.15
C HIS A 48 11.27 -0.21 -1.48
N PRO A 49 12.53 -0.60 -1.77
CA PRO A 49 13.10 -1.86 -1.29
C PRO A 49 13.04 -2.05 0.24
N LEU A 50 13.26 -0.96 1.00
CA LEU A 50 13.13 -1.00 2.46
C LEU A 50 11.68 -1.25 2.93
N VAL A 51 10.69 -0.72 2.22
CA VAL A 51 9.26 -0.92 2.54
C VAL A 51 8.84 -2.35 2.20
N LEU A 52 9.27 -2.88 1.06
CA LEU A 52 9.01 -4.28 0.70
C LEU A 52 9.66 -5.25 1.68
N ALA A 53 10.93 -5.02 2.06
CA ALA A 53 11.60 -5.79 3.10
C ALA A 53 10.85 -5.68 4.44
N TYR A 54 10.40 -4.47 4.80
CA TYR A 54 9.61 -4.25 6.02
C TYR A 54 8.32 -5.06 5.99
N ARG A 55 7.56 -5.01 4.89
CA ARG A 55 6.30 -5.74 4.72
C ARG A 55 6.49 -7.24 4.89
N LEU A 56 7.54 -7.82 4.31
CA LEU A 56 7.87 -9.24 4.48
C LEU A 56 8.12 -9.60 5.94
N GLY A 57 8.97 -8.83 6.64
CA GLY A 57 9.22 -9.04 8.05
C GLY A 57 7.98 -8.79 8.93
N ALA A 58 7.15 -7.82 8.55
CA ALA A 58 5.95 -7.42 9.29
C ALA A 58 4.84 -8.47 9.19
N GLN A 59 4.64 -9.10 8.03
CA GLN A 59 3.71 -10.21 7.85
C GLN A 59 4.12 -11.41 8.70
N LEU A 60 5.39 -11.81 8.62
CA LEU A 60 5.91 -12.87 9.49
C LEU A 60 5.81 -12.48 10.98
N GLY A 61 6.05 -11.21 11.30
CA GLY A 61 5.91 -10.68 12.64
C GLY A 61 4.47 -10.68 13.14
N HIS A 62 3.50 -10.47 12.25
CA HIS A 62 2.08 -10.61 12.54
C HIS A 62 1.73 -12.07 12.84
N ASP A 63 2.16 -13.02 12.00
CA ASP A 63 1.93 -14.46 12.22
C ASP A 63 2.50 -14.93 13.56
N ARG A 64 3.69 -14.43 13.92
CA ARG A 64 4.37 -14.73 15.19
C ARG A 64 3.91 -13.84 16.36
N GLN A 65 2.96 -12.94 16.13
CA GLN A 65 2.41 -12.02 17.13
C GLN A 65 3.47 -11.17 17.86
N ILE A 66 4.54 -10.80 17.16
CA ILE A 66 5.75 -10.17 17.72
C ILE A 66 5.43 -8.94 18.58
N TRP A 67 4.50 -8.09 18.13
CA TRP A 67 4.12 -6.89 18.86
C TRP A 67 3.35 -7.20 20.16
N LEU A 68 2.55 -8.28 20.19
CA LEU A 68 1.85 -8.71 21.40
C LEU A 68 2.80 -9.30 22.44
N GLN A 69 3.91 -9.88 22.01
CA GLN A 69 4.93 -10.43 22.90
C GLN A 69 5.74 -9.34 23.63
N ARG A 70 5.71 -8.09 23.15
CA ARG A 70 6.41 -6.92 23.77
C ARG A 70 7.92 -7.11 23.93
N LEU A 71 8.57 -7.77 22.96
CA LEU A 71 10.01 -8.06 22.98
C LEU A 71 10.89 -6.86 22.58
N ALA A 72 10.30 -5.88 21.88
CA ALA A 72 10.95 -4.62 21.55
C ALA A 72 9.95 -3.47 21.71
N THR A 73 10.46 -2.29 22.04
CA THR A 73 9.66 -1.07 22.15
C THR A 73 9.49 -0.47 20.75
N PRO A 74 8.24 -0.24 20.28
CA PRO A 74 8.04 0.48 19.02
C PRO A 74 8.50 1.94 19.15
N PRO A 75 8.87 2.60 18.03
CA PRO A 75 9.22 4.01 18.09
C PRO A 75 8.04 4.85 18.63
N ALA A 76 8.34 5.84 19.48
CA ALA A 76 7.34 6.54 20.29
C ALA A 76 6.27 7.27 19.47
N ALA A 77 6.57 7.67 18.24
CA ALA A 77 5.62 8.32 17.35
C ALA A 77 4.48 7.38 16.91
N TYR A 78 4.72 6.06 16.88
CA TYR A 78 3.78 5.10 16.35
C TYR A 78 2.81 4.59 17.41
N ALA A 79 1.56 5.06 17.32
CA ALA A 79 0.45 4.54 18.11
C ALA A 79 0.17 3.06 17.78
N GLU A 80 -0.58 2.39 18.67
CA GLU A 80 -1.05 1.03 18.45
C GLU A 80 -2.23 1.01 17.46
N SER A 81 -2.18 0.14 16.45
CA SER A 81 -3.25 -0.04 15.47
C SER A 81 -4.42 -0.83 16.06
N PRO A 82 -5.68 -0.46 15.74
CA PRO A 82 -6.86 -1.16 16.27
C PRO A 82 -7.04 -2.58 15.71
N CYS A 83 -6.55 -2.85 14.50
CA CYS A 83 -6.76 -4.12 13.79
C CYS A 83 -5.87 -5.26 14.33
N CYS A 84 -4.57 -5.03 14.50
CA CYS A 84 -3.63 -6.08 14.89
C CYS A 84 -2.72 -5.72 16.06
N ARG A 85 -2.89 -4.53 16.66
CA ARG A 85 -2.07 -4.00 17.76
C ARG A 85 -0.59 -3.82 17.42
N ALA A 86 -0.25 -3.83 16.13
CA ALA A 86 1.06 -3.41 15.63
C ALA A 86 1.16 -1.87 15.62
N PRO A 87 2.37 -1.28 15.53
CA PRO A 87 2.55 0.15 15.35
C PRO A 87 1.88 0.66 14.06
N VAL A 88 1.14 1.76 14.10
CA VAL A 88 0.37 2.28 12.95
C VAL A 88 1.24 2.59 11.74
N LEU A 89 1.05 1.87 10.64
CA LEU A 89 1.69 2.16 9.36
C LEU A 89 0.64 2.02 8.24
N PRO A 90 -0.04 3.12 7.86
CA PRO A 90 -1.07 3.10 6.82
C PRO A 90 -0.48 2.89 5.43
N LEU A 91 -1.24 2.17 4.61
CA LEU A 91 -1.13 2.09 3.16
C LEU A 91 -2.30 2.85 2.53
N LEU A 92 -1.98 3.83 1.70
CA LEU A 92 -2.91 4.47 0.78
C LEU A 92 -2.91 3.69 -0.54
N THR A 93 -4.05 3.16 -0.94
CA THR A 93 -4.24 2.46 -2.23
C THR A 93 -5.21 3.21 -3.12
N ARG A 94 -5.34 2.77 -4.38
CA ARG A 94 -6.40 3.29 -5.27
C ARG A 94 -7.82 3.07 -4.75
N ASP A 95 -8.03 2.02 -3.96
CA ASP A 95 -9.33 1.62 -3.39
C ASP A 95 -9.65 2.32 -2.04
N VAL A 96 -9.04 3.48 -1.79
CA VAL A 96 -9.17 4.22 -0.52
C VAL A 96 -10.61 4.63 -0.23
N ARG A 97 -11.43 4.87 -1.26
CA ARG A 97 -12.83 5.25 -1.09
C ARG A 97 -13.66 4.08 -0.57
N GLU A 98 -13.35 2.87 -1.02
CA GLU A 98 -14.07 1.64 -0.68
C GLU A 98 -13.61 1.05 0.66
N SER A 99 -12.32 1.15 0.96
CA SER A 99 -11.70 0.44 2.08
C SER A 99 -11.14 1.35 3.17
N GLY A 100 -10.81 2.59 2.86
CA GLY A 100 -10.02 3.46 3.73
C GLY A 100 -8.52 3.18 3.65
N LEU A 101 -7.78 3.43 4.73
CA LEU A 101 -6.35 3.14 4.80
C LEU A 101 -6.12 1.70 5.28
N ILE A 102 -5.18 1.00 4.64
CA ILE A 102 -4.89 -0.41 4.94
C ILE A 102 -3.69 -0.55 5.87
N CYS A 103 -3.67 -1.55 6.74
CA CYS A 103 -2.55 -1.83 7.64
C CYS A 103 -1.42 -2.57 6.91
N GLN A 104 -0.18 -2.05 6.97
CA GLN A 104 0.99 -2.73 6.40
C GLN A 104 1.38 -4.05 7.09
N HIS A 105 0.85 -4.34 8.28
CA HIS A 105 1.18 -5.54 9.05
C HIS A 105 0.25 -6.72 8.75
N CYS A 106 -1.05 -6.46 8.68
CA CYS A 106 -2.07 -7.53 8.55
C CYS A 106 -2.97 -7.39 7.32
N ASN A 107 -2.82 -6.35 6.50
CA ASN A 107 -3.66 -6.04 5.34
C ASN A 107 -5.17 -5.80 5.64
N ASP A 108 -5.59 -5.79 6.89
CA ASP A 108 -6.94 -5.32 7.24
C ASP A 108 -7.05 -3.79 7.15
N VAL A 109 -8.28 -3.30 7.13
CA VAL A 109 -8.60 -1.87 7.24
C VAL A 109 -8.02 -1.33 8.55
N LEU A 110 -7.11 -0.37 8.42
CA LEU A 110 -6.51 0.35 9.55
C LEU A 110 -7.41 1.51 9.99
N VAL A 111 -7.92 2.27 9.03
CA VAL A 111 -8.84 3.39 9.25
C VAL A 111 -9.90 3.38 8.15
N PRO A 112 -11.18 3.13 8.48
CA PRO A 112 -12.27 3.24 7.52
C PRO A 112 -12.35 4.62 6.88
N PHE A 113 -12.81 4.70 5.63
CA PHE A 113 -12.87 5.97 4.90
C PHE A 113 -13.73 7.03 5.61
N GLU A 114 -14.83 6.61 6.22
CA GLU A 114 -15.78 7.44 6.97
C GLU A 114 -15.23 7.97 8.30
N GLU A 115 -14.12 7.41 8.77
CA GLU A 115 -13.43 7.83 10.00
C GLU A 115 -12.25 8.77 9.72
N LEU A 116 -11.83 8.91 8.46
CA LEU A 116 -10.79 9.88 8.07
C LEU A 116 -11.28 11.32 8.29
N PRO A 117 -10.43 12.25 8.77
CA PRO A 117 -10.85 13.64 8.92
C PRO A 117 -11.32 14.25 7.60
N VAL A 118 -12.34 15.10 7.67
CA VAL A 118 -13.10 15.61 6.50
C VAL A 118 -12.19 16.27 5.46
N GLU A 119 -11.16 16.99 5.91
CA GLU A 119 -10.16 17.63 5.06
C GLU A 119 -9.41 16.64 4.16
N PHE A 120 -8.98 15.49 4.68
CA PHE A 120 -8.31 14.46 3.88
C PHE A 120 -9.32 13.67 3.05
N ARG A 121 -10.49 13.39 3.63
CA ARG A 121 -11.54 12.62 2.96
C ARG A 121 -11.97 13.27 1.65
N SER A 122 -12.18 14.58 1.65
CA SER A 122 -12.62 15.32 0.45
C SER A 122 -11.58 15.24 -0.67
N ASP A 123 -10.29 15.39 -0.35
CA ASP A 123 -9.22 15.30 -1.33
C ASP A 123 -9.09 13.88 -1.90
N LEU A 124 -9.15 12.87 -1.04
CA LEU A 124 -9.10 11.45 -1.42
C LEU A 124 -10.33 11.05 -2.23
N GLU A 125 -11.50 11.59 -1.88
CA GLU A 125 -12.76 11.33 -2.58
C GLU A 125 -12.70 11.81 -4.02
N ASN A 126 -12.22 13.05 -4.23
CA ASN A 126 -12.08 13.63 -5.56
C ASN A 126 -11.05 12.86 -6.38
N TRP A 127 -9.89 12.56 -5.80
CA TRP A 127 -8.86 11.78 -6.49
C TRP A 127 -9.36 10.39 -6.89
N ALA A 128 -10.05 9.67 -6.01
CA ALA A 128 -10.62 8.36 -6.32
C ALA A 128 -11.71 8.44 -7.39
N ALA A 129 -12.52 9.50 -7.38
CA ALA A 129 -13.55 9.74 -8.41
C ALA A 129 -12.94 9.99 -9.79
N ASP A 130 -11.78 10.67 -9.86
CA ASP A 130 -11.04 10.86 -11.10
C ASP A 130 -10.35 9.56 -11.56
N TYR A 131 -9.80 8.78 -10.61
CA TYR A 131 -9.08 7.53 -10.89
C TYR A 131 -9.99 6.40 -11.37
N ALA A 132 -11.16 6.23 -10.76
CA ALA A 132 -12.07 5.12 -11.04
C ALA A 132 -12.44 4.93 -12.52
N PRO A 133 -12.85 5.97 -13.29
CA PRO A 133 -13.18 5.79 -14.71
C PRO A 133 -11.96 5.45 -15.58
N ILE A 134 -10.74 5.85 -15.17
CA ILE A 134 -9.48 5.52 -15.86
C ILE A 134 -9.16 4.04 -15.63
N HIS A 135 -9.16 3.58 -14.38
CA HIS A 135 -8.95 2.17 -14.02
C HIS A 135 -9.99 1.25 -14.68
N ALA A 136 -11.24 1.70 -14.81
CA ALA A 136 -12.31 0.93 -15.42
C ALA A 136 -12.06 0.57 -16.89
N VAL A 137 -11.15 1.25 -17.60
CA VAL A 137 -10.79 0.93 -19.00
C VAL A 137 -10.25 -0.49 -19.12
N ALA A 138 -9.40 -0.93 -18.18
CA ALA A 138 -8.87 -2.30 -18.15
C ALA A 138 -9.99 -3.36 -18.08
N HIS A 139 -11.10 -3.01 -17.43
CA HIS A 139 -12.24 -3.88 -17.15
C HIS A 139 -13.41 -3.70 -18.12
N TRP A 140 -13.21 -3.00 -19.25
CA TRP A 140 -14.27 -2.86 -20.26
C TRP A 140 -14.70 -4.22 -20.84
N ASP A 141 -16.00 -4.39 -20.99
CA ASP A 141 -16.58 -5.53 -21.71
C ASP A 141 -16.33 -5.45 -23.23
N ASP A 142 -16.52 -6.56 -23.92
CA ASP A 142 -16.33 -6.64 -25.39
C ASP A 142 -17.16 -5.59 -26.16
N ARG A 143 -18.32 -5.21 -25.61
CA ARG A 143 -19.20 -4.21 -26.24
C ARG A 143 -18.57 -2.83 -26.19
N ARG A 144 -18.07 -2.40 -25.03
CA ARG A 144 -17.38 -1.11 -24.85
C ARG A 144 -16.07 -1.07 -25.63
N ARG A 145 -15.29 -2.15 -25.60
CA ARG A 145 -14.04 -2.26 -26.38
C ARG A 145 -14.29 -2.07 -27.88
N LYS A 146 -15.31 -2.74 -28.44
CA LYS A 146 -15.71 -2.56 -29.86
C LYS A 146 -16.28 -1.17 -30.14
N GLY A 147 -16.98 -0.57 -29.18
CA GLY A 147 -17.56 0.77 -29.30
C GLY A 147 -16.52 1.90 -29.30
N ALA A 148 -15.36 1.71 -28.66
CA ALA A 148 -14.28 2.69 -28.61
C ALA A 148 -13.54 2.85 -29.96
N GLY A 149 -13.69 1.88 -30.88
CA GLY A 149 -12.99 1.85 -32.16
C GLY A 149 -11.54 1.37 -32.03
N ASP A 150 -10.76 2.00 -31.15
CA ASP A 150 -9.37 1.66 -30.85
C ASP A 150 -9.17 1.49 -29.33
N TYR A 151 -9.31 0.25 -28.87
CA TYR A 151 -9.19 -0.08 -27.45
C TYR A 151 -7.75 0.03 -26.95
N ASP A 152 -6.78 -0.38 -27.76
CA ASP A 152 -5.36 -0.38 -27.38
C ASP A 152 -4.92 1.05 -27.07
N ARG A 153 -5.28 2.02 -27.92
CA ARG A 153 -5.05 3.43 -27.65
C ARG A 153 -5.79 3.93 -26.40
N ALA A 154 -7.02 3.48 -26.16
CA ALA A 154 -7.76 3.88 -24.96
C ALA A 154 -7.09 3.34 -23.69
N PHE A 155 -6.58 2.12 -23.73
CA PHE A 155 -5.84 1.47 -22.65
C PHE A 155 -4.52 2.17 -22.37
N GLU A 156 -3.71 2.47 -23.40
CA GLU A 156 -2.47 3.22 -23.26
C GLU A 156 -2.69 4.63 -22.68
N ASN A 157 -3.72 5.34 -23.15
CA ASN A 157 -4.08 6.65 -22.59
C ASN A 157 -4.52 6.55 -21.12
N ALA A 158 -5.18 5.46 -20.74
CA ALA A 158 -5.60 5.23 -19.37
C ALA A 158 -4.39 4.97 -18.46
N ALA A 159 -3.43 4.16 -18.91
CA ALA A 159 -2.17 3.92 -18.20
C ALA A 159 -1.41 5.23 -17.93
N GLN A 160 -1.21 6.08 -18.94
CA GLN A 160 -0.54 7.38 -18.79
C GLN A 160 -1.28 8.34 -17.83
N GLN A 161 -2.62 8.33 -17.84
CA GLN A 161 -3.40 9.13 -16.88
C GLN A 161 -3.29 8.57 -15.45
N ALA A 162 -3.29 7.24 -15.31
CA ALA A 162 -3.10 6.58 -14.02
C ALA A 162 -1.73 6.88 -13.43
N GLU A 163 -0.64 6.89 -14.23
CA GLU A 163 0.70 7.32 -13.80
C GLU A 163 0.66 8.71 -13.14
N GLY A 164 0.02 9.69 -13.80
CA GLY A 164 -0.10 11.05 -13.28
C GLY A 164 -0.92 11.15 -11.99
N LEU A 165 -1.99 10.36 -11.87
CA LEU A 165 -2.79 10.32 -10.65
C LEU A 165 -2.07 9.59 -9.50
N LEU A 166 -1.35 8.49 -9.76
CA LEU A 166 -0.51 7.83 -8.78
C LEU A 166 0.62 8.76 -8.29
N ALA A 167 1.24 9.51 -9.20
CA ALA A 167 2.21 10.55 -8.85
C ALA A 167 1.59 11.63 -7.94
N THR A 168 0.34 12.01 -8.20
CA THR A 168 -0.40 12.95 -7.34
C THR A 168 -0.68 12.36 -5.95
N ALA A 169 -1.04 11.07 -5.88
CA ALA A 169 -1.21 10.39 -4.60
C ALA A 169 0.10 10.43 -3.78
N GLY A 170 1.24 10.16 -4.42
CA GLY A 170 2.55 10.20 -3.77
C GLY A 170 3.08 11.61 -3.40
N LYS A 171 2.88 12.62 -4.25
CA LYS A 171 3.42 13.98 -4.04
C LYS A 171 2.53 14.87 -3.16
N VAL A 172 1.22 14.60 -3.16
CA VAL A 172 0.24 15.52 -2.57
C VAL A 172 -0.54 14.85 -1.45
N LEU A 173 -1.15 13.69 -1.70
CA LEU A 173 -2.09 13.09 -0.76
C LEU A 173 -1.39 12.37 0.39
N ALA A 174 -0.42 11.49 0.08
CA ALA A 174 0.33 10.77 1.11
C ALA A 174 1.13 11.71 2.04
N PRO A 175 1.78 12.79 1.57
CA PRO A 175 2.44 13.74 2.45
C PRO A 175 1.49 14.49 3.38
N LYS A 176 0.26 14.81 2.94
CA LYS A 176 -0.76 15.43 3.81
C LYS A 176 -1.09 14.55 5.01
N LEU A 177 -1.19 13.24 4.81
CA LEU A 177 -1.46 12.25 5.86
C LEU A 177 -0.35 12.16 6.93
N LEU A 178 0.86 12.67 6.68
CA LEU A 178 1.94 12.71 7.68
C LEU A 178 1.65 13.65 8.87
N SER A 179 0.65 14.53 8.74
CA SER A 179 0.13 15.31 9.85
C SER A 179 -0.61 14.46 10.90
N LEU A 180 -1.05 13.25 10.52
CA LEU A 180 -1.79 12.32 11.37
C LEU A 180 -0.97 11.09 11.75
N TYR A 181 -0.13 10.62 10.83
CA TYR A 181 0.62 9.37 10.97
C TYR A 181 2.13 9.62 10.89
N PRO A 182 2.95 8.86 11.64
CA PRO A 182 4.40 9.06 11.64
C PRO A 182 5.05 8.78 10.28
N ALA A 183 4.49 7.84 9.52
CA ALA A 183 4.88 7.52 8.16
C ALA A 183 3.66 7.02 7.40
N VAL A 184 3.69 7.13 6.08
CA VAL A 184 2.61 6.66 5.19
C VAL A 184 3.25 5.92 4.03
N VAL A 185 2.69 4.76 3.67
CA VAL A 185 3.04 4.06 2.44
C VAL A 185 1.95 4.33 1.41
N TRP A 186 2.29 4.43 0.14
CA TRP A 186 1.32 4.58 -0.94
C TRP A 186 1.62 3.63 -2.11
N GLU A 187 0.55 3.09 -2.70
CA GLU A 187 0.60 2.21 -3.87
C GLU A 187 1.03 3.00 -5.11
N ASP A 188 2.13 2.58 -5.73
CA ASP A 188 2.75 3.27 -6.86
C ASP A 188 2.70 2.45 -8.16
N GLN A 189 1.70 1.58 -8.29
CA GLN A 189 1.47 0.74 -9.46
C GLN A 189 -0.02 0.46 -9.69
N ASP A 190 -0.37 0.07 -10.91
CA ASP A 190 -1.68 -0.47 -11.26
C ASP A 190 -1.51 -1.64 -12.24
N GLU A 191 -1.60 -2.86 -11.69
CA GLU A 191 -1.43 -4.09 -12.46
C GLU A 191 -2.49 -4.26 -13.55
N CYS A 192 -3.69 -3.69 -13.40
CA CYS A 192 -4.76 -3.81 -14.40
C CYS A 192 -4.47 -2.96 -15.64
N LEU A 193 -3.78 -1.83 -15.45
CA LEU A 193 -3.37 -0.92 -16.52
C LEU A 193 -1.90 -1.10 -16.93
N GLU A 194 -1.24 -2.14 -16.42
CA GLU A 194 0.20 -2.41 -16.65
C GLU A 194 1.14 -1.27 -16.22
N VAL A 195 0.69 -0.37 -15.34
CA VAL A 195 1.49 0.74 -14.80
C VAL A 195 2.42 0.20 -13.71
N ARG A 196 3.72 0.40 -13.89
CA ARG A 196 4.76 -0.08 -12.97
C ARG A 196 5.31 1.06 -12.12
N PRO A 197 6.01 0.75 -11.01
CA PRO A 197 6.64 1.76 -10.16
C PRO A 197 7.54 2.76 -10.92
N GLU A 198 8.28 2.27 -11.91
CA GLU A 198 9.19 3.08 -12.73
C GLU A 198 8.50 4.09 -13.65
N ASP A 199 7.22 3.88 -13.98
CA ASP A 199 6.45 4.76 -14.87
C ASP A 199 5.92 5.99 -14.13
N VAL A 200 5.78 5.91 -12.80
CA VAL A 200 5.29 7.01 -11.97
C VAL A 200 6.43 8.01 -11.73
N GLU A 201 6.35 9.23 -12.26
CA GLU A 201 7.41 10.25 -12.07
C GLU A 201 7.15 11.15 -10.84
N LEU A 202 8.11 11.17 -9.88
CA LEU A 202 8.03 11.99 -8.66
C LEU A 202 8.64 13.41 -8.74
#